data_AF-A0A945L8H9-F1
#
_entry.id   AF-A0A945L8H9-F1
#
_cell.length_a   1.000
_cell.length_b   1.000
_cell.length_c   1.000
_cell.angle_alpha   90.00
_cell.angle_beta   90.00
_cell.angle_gamma   90.00
#
_symmetry.space_group_name_H-M   'P 1'
#
loop_
_entity.id
_entity.type
_entity.pdbx_description
1 polymer ?
#
loop_
_entity_poly.entity_id
_entity_poly.type
_entity_poly.pdbx_seq_one_letter_code
_entity_poly.pdbx_strand_id
1 'polypeptide(L)'
;MSIRTFEKRAVGPRTLIIGVLGGVTSALALVIIFMVILSATDSANTEAAGYLPLAYSAFAVVLAAVIVGAFVRRVRVHISAGFTWIVGAVSFTVSFVPWWGLVGGNPDLGVLIYRGLKVPQGIIQFWDLSLVMKSVDCARWGFDIYAENNGCLAEPSIYAPGMVWLRFVPFDVFSEANVAVLGVIMIVISSLMLLSLARFSRGIGQIVLLIAAVGGPWLLLLERGNIDAVILWAAVVSVLLISKTGLKDGSGRWALWPWVVGAMLIWIVGTWKYYPFALGLMLLPALRIKRGWIVVVGFAVASAGYVILTWTNFQFSARTNSSMVDYGDFVVLGRIPVSARMLEYGDVLFFTLAVIAFTWGIFVSRSVIRLGRFEYKKMSCAMLAAGGSALYLASVLISGFGYGYKAAFLLLAIPLLSLWVGSSTRSIAASSLLVIIFVAIESFVVWNTVLATTVGVVAASFSLGAAGPLLFEKRARSAIA
;
A
#
# COMPACT_ATOMS: atom_id res chain seq x y z
N MET A 1 -45.83 -3.69 -32.43
CA MET A 1 -44.93 -2.53 -32.22
C MET A 1 -44.90 -2.25 -30.72
N SER A 2 -43.88 -2.73 -30.01
CA SER A 2 -43.78 -2.57 -28.54
C SER A 2 -43.18 -1.19 -28.23
N ILE A 3 -43.99 -0.33 -27.61
CA ILE A 3 -43.56 0.98 -27.14
C ILE A 3 -42.61 0.75 -25.96
N ARG A 4 -41.29 0.86 -26.21
CA ARG A 4 -40.30 1.03 -25.14
C ARG A 4 -40.54 2.40 -24.52
N THR A 5 -41.29 2.43 -23.43
CA THR A 5 -41.28 3.56 -22.51
C THR A 5 -39.84 3.77 -22.04
N PHE A 6 -39.22 4.84 -22.53
CA PHE A 6 -37.98 5.36 -22.00
C PHE A 6 -38.27 5.90 -20.60
N GLU A 7 -38.28 4.99 -19.63
CA GLU A 7 -38.24 5.34 -18.22
C GLU A 7 -36.92 6.11 -18.02
N LYS A 8 -37.02 7.44 -17.94
CA LYS A 8 -35.90 8.29 -17.52
C LYS A 8 -35.44 7.72 -16.19
N ARG A 9 -34.31 7.01 -16.18
CA ARG A 9 -33.61 6.63 -14.95
C ARG A 9 -33.31 7.93 -14.22
N ALA A 10 -34.19 8.30 -13.30
CA ALA A 10 -33.90 9.33 -12.33
C ALA A 10 -32.52 8.99 -11.73
N VAL A 11 -31.60 9.95 -11.79
CA VAL A 11 -30.29 9.81 -11.15
C VAL A 11 -30.59 9.66 -9.66
N GLY A 12 -30.65 8.42 -9.18
CA GLY A 12 -31.05 8.16 -7.80
C GLY A 12 -30.16 8.95 -6.83
N PRO A 13 -30.68 9.39 -5.68
CA PRO A 13 -30.00 10.32 -4.76
C PRO A 13 -28.58 9.87 -4.37
N ARG A 14 -28.31 8.56 -4.38
CA ARG A 14 -26.96 8.01 -4.10
C ARG A 14 -25.94 8.25 -5.21
N THR A 15 -26.35 8.25 -6.48
CA THR A 15 -25.44 8.54 -7.59
C THR A 15 -24.97 9.99 -7.51
N LEU A 16 -25.87 10.90 -7.10
CA LEU A 16 -25.53 12.29 -6.81
C LEU A 16 -24.55 12.38 -5.63
N ILE A 17 -24.82 11.71 -4.51
CA ILE A 17 -23.91 11.71 -3.34
C ILE A 17 -22.50 11.19 -3.71
N ILE A 18 -22.39 10.11 -4.47
CA ILE A 18 -21.09 9.59 -4.93
C ILE A 18 -20.37 10.61 -5.80
N GLY A 19 -21.10 11.29 -6.69
CA GLY A 19 -20.55 12.35 -7.54
C GLY A 19 -20.07 13.55 -6.75
N VAL A 20 -20.87 14.03 -5.78
CA VAL A 20 -20.52 15.14 -4.89
C VAL A 20 -19.29 14.80 -4.05
N LEU A 21 -19.27 13.63 -3.40
CA LEU A 21 -18.12 13.21 -2.61
C LEU A 21 -16.85 13.11 -3.46
N GLY A 22 -16.92 12.49 -4.65
CA GLY A 22 -15.78 12.43 -5.57
C GLY A 22 -15.32 13.80 -6.06
N GLY A 23 -16.26 14.71 -6.33
CA GLY A 23 -15.97 16.10 -6.71
C GLY A 23 -15.28 16.88 -5.59
N VAL A 24 -15.81 16.79 -4.36
CA VAL A 24 -15.23 17.45 -3.18
C VAL A 24 -13.85 16.88 -2.85
N THR A 25 -13.66 15.55 -2.89
CA THR A 25 -12.33 14.94 -2.71
C THR A 25 -11.33 15.46 -3.76
N SER A 26 -11.73 15.52 -5.03
CA SER A 26 -10.87 16.01 -6.11
C SER A 26 -10.53 17.49 -5.96
N ALA A 27 -11.52 18.32 -5.60
CA ALA A 27 -11.32 19.74 -5.34
C ALA A 27 -10.38 19.96 -4.15
N LEU A 28 -10.56 19.21 -3.06
CA LEU A 28 -9.70 19.32 -1.87
C LEU A 28 -8.26 18.86 -2.15
N ALA A 29 -8.07 17.81 -2.96
CA ALA A 29 -6.75 17.40 -3.41
C ALA A 29 -6.05 18.51 -4.22
N LEU A 30 -6.79 19.18 -5.12
CA LEU A 30 -6.28 20.33 -5.87
C LEU A 30 -6.01 21.53 -4.96
N VAL A 31 -6.84 21.80 -3.95
CA VAL A 31 -6.60 22.86 -2.95
C VAL A 31 -5.31 22.60 -2.17
N ILE A 32 -5.04 21.36 -1.75
CA ILE A 32 -3.79 21.02 -1.06
C ILE A 32 -2.58 21.34 -1.95
N ILE A 33 -2.62 20.93 -3.22
CA ILE A 33 -1.53 21.23 -4.17
C ILE A 33 -1.42 22.73 -4.43
N PHE A 34 -2.55 23.42 -4.53
CA PHE A 34 -2.60 24.86 -4.74
C PHE A 34 -2.02 25.64 -3.56
N MET A 35 -2.23 25.19 -2.31
CA MET A 35 -1.58 25.77 -1.13
C MET A 35 -0.06 25.63 -1.16
N VAL A 36 0.47 24.54 -1.72
CA VAL A 36 1.92 24.41 -1.97
C VAL A 36 2.39 25.42 -3.01
N ILE A 37 1.62 25.63 -4.09
CA ILE A 37 1.94 26.65 -5.11
C ILE A 37 1.91 28.06 -4.50
N LEU A 38 0.92 28.37 -3.67
CA LEU A 38 0.78 29.65 -3.00
C LEU A 38 1.87 29.90 -1.94
N SER A 39 2.56 28.87 -1.44
CA SER A 39 3.68 29.06 -0.52
C SER A 39 4.81 29.91 -1.12
N ALA A 40 4.92 30.00 -2.45
CA ALA A 40 5.87 30.88 -3.13
C ALA A 40 5.54 32.38 -3.00
N THR A 41 4.33 32.73 -2.55
CA THR A 41 3.95 34.12 -2.26
C THR A 41 4.39 34.57 -0.87
N ASP A 42 4.81 33.64 -0.01
CA ASP A 42 5.36 33.95 1.31
C ASP A 42 6.83 34.35 1.15
N SER A 43 7.13 35.61 1.46
CA SER A 43 8.49 36.16 1.37
C SER A 43 9.46 35.53 2.39
N ALA A 44 8.95 34.87 3.44
CA ALA A 44 9.77 34.14 4.40
C ALA A 44 10.18 32.74 3.89
N ASN A 45 9.50 32.21 2.87
CA ASN A 45 9.72 30.85 2.37
C ASN A 45 10.74 30.84 1.22
N THR A 46 12.01 30.93 1.58
CA THR A 46 13.14 30.93 0.62
C THR A 46 13.32 29.59 -0.10
N GLU A 47 12.76 28.50 0.42
CA GLU A 47 12.86 27.14 -0.15
C GLU A 47 11.80 26.86 -1.23
N ALA A 48 10.77 27.71 -1.36
CA ALA A 48 9.64 27.50 -2.26
C ALA A 48 10.03 27.25 -3.72
N ALA A 49 11.07 27.94 -4.19
CA ALA A 49 11.60 27.79 -5.53
C ALA A 49 12.02 26.34 -5.86
N GLY A 50 12.49 25.58 -4.87
CA GLY A 50 13.00 24.21 -5.05
C GLY A 50 11.92 23.18 -5.37
N TYR A 51 10.67 23.42 -4.95
CA TYR A 51 9.57 22.45 -5.13
C TYR A 51 8.39 22.96 -5.97
N LEU A 52 8.40 24.24 -6.39
CA LEU A 52 7.33 24.84 -7.19
C LEU A 52 7.06 24.13 -8.54
N PRO A 53 8.08 23.71 -9.34
CA PRO A 53 7.83 22.95 -10.57
C PRO A 53 7.14 21.60 -10.31
N LEU A 54 7.45 20.95 -9.18
CA LEU A 54 6.80 19.72 -8.76
C LEU A 54 5.34 19.97 -8.38
N ALA A 55 5.03 21.09 -7.72
CA ALA A 55 3.67 21.45 -7.37
C ALA A 55 2.80 21.75 -8.62
N TYR A 56 3.33 22.49 -9.60
CA TYR A 56 2.62 22.73 -10.87
C TYR A 56 2.37 21.45 -11.68
N SER A 57 3.39 20.59 -11.79
CA SER A 57 3.21 19.29 -12.46
C SER A 57 2.21 18.40 -11.71
N ALA A 58 2.22 18.40 -10.37
CA ALA A 58 1.23 17.70 -9.56
C ALA A 58 -0.19 18.19 -9.86
N PHE A 59 -0.39 19.50 -9.92
CA PHE A 59 -1.68 20.11 -10.22
C PHE A 59 -2.20 19.67 -11.60
N ALA A 60 -1.35 19.78 -12.64
CA ALA A 60 -1.71 19.40 -13.99
C ALA A 60 -2.07 17.90 -14.11
N VAL A 61 -1.27 17.03 -13.48
CA VAL A 61 -1.49 15.58 -13.51
C VAL A 61 -2.77 15.19 -12.76
N VAL A 62 -3.01 15.75 -11.56
CA VAL A 62 -4.25 15.47 -10.80
C VAL A 62 -5.46 15.98 -11.57
N LEU A 63 -5.40 17.19 -12.13
CA LEU A 63 -6.49 17.74 -12.93
C LEU A 63 -6.78 16.85 -14.15
N ALA A 64 -5.76 16.41 -14.88
CA ALA A 64 -5.91 15.51 -16.01
C ALA A 64 -6.53 14.18 -15.60
N ALA A 65 -6.08 13.58 -14.49
CA ALA A 65 -6.64 12.34 -13.96
C ALA A 65 -8.13 12.50 -13.60
N VAL A 66 -8.49 13.61 -12.95
CA VAL A 66 -9.89 13.94 -12.59
C VAL A 66 -10.74 14.11 -13.84
N ILE A 67 -10.26 14.82 -14.86
CA ILE A 67 -10.94 14.97 -16.15
C ILE A 67 -11.15 13.60 -16.78
N VAL A 68 -10.11 12.77 -16.90
CA VAL A 68 -10.22 11.41 -17.44
C VAL A 68 -11.27 10.60 -16.66
N GLY A 69 -11.22 10.61 -15.32
CA GLY A 69 -12.19 9.92 -14.47
C GLY A 69 -13.63 10.42 -14.66
N ALA A 70 -13.83 11.73 -14.86
CA ALA A 70 -15.14 12.33 -15.03
C ALA A 70 -15.77 12.03 -16.41
N PHE A 71 -14.96 12.02 -17.46
CA PHE A 71 -15.44 11.87 -18.84
C PHE A 71 -15.48 10.41 -19.32
N VAL A 72 -14.60 9.55 -18.81
CA VAL A 72 -14.59 8.13 -19.19
C VAL A 72 -15.79 7.41 -18.57
N ARG A 73 -16.68 6.91 -19.43
CA ARG A 73 -17.93 6.27 -19.00
C ARG A 73 -17.75 4.81 -18.60
N ARG A 74 -16.87 4.09 -19.29
CA ARG A 74 -16.62 2.67 -19.07
C ARG A 74 -15.32 2.24 -19.77
N VAL A 75 -14.52 1.45 -19.08
CA VAL A 75 -13.34 0.79 -19.67
C VAL A 75 -13.51 -0.72 -19.54
N ARG A 76 -13.37 -1.43 -20.65
CA ARG A 76 -13.35 -2.90 -20.69
C ARG A 76 -12.11 -3.33 -21.47
N VAL A 77 -11.09 -3.76 -20.73
CA VAL A 77 -9.89 -4.35 -21.30
C VAL A 77 -9.94 -5.84 -21.04
N HIS A 78 -9.85 -6.64 -22.10
CA HIS A 78 -9.72 -8.09 -22.00
C HIS A 78 -8.26 -8.43 -22.21
N ILE A 79 -7.69 -9.18 -21.26
CA ILE A 79 -6.29 -9.53 -21.24
C ILE A 79 -6.19 -11.05 -21.11
N SER A 80 -5.24 -11.65 -21.81
CA SER A 80 -5.02 -13.10 -21.76
C SER A 80 -4.50 -13.54 -20.39
N ALA A 81 -4.72 -14.81 -20.03
CA ALA A 81 -4.19 -15.36 -18.78
C ALA A 81 -2.65 -15.27 -18.71
N GLY A 82 -1.98 -15.34 -19.86
CA GLY A 82 -0.53 -15.21 -20.00
C GLY A 82 0.03 -13.88 -19.51
N PHE A 83 -0.75 -12.81 -19.52
CA PHE A 83 -0.30 -11.48 -19.10
C PHE A 83 0.10 -11.42 -17.61
N THR A 84 -0.48 -12.27 -16.76
CA THR A 84 -0.08 -12.35 -15.35
C THR A 84 1.38 -12.79 -15.19
N TRP A 85 1.86 -13.66 -16.08
CA TRP A 85 3.27 -14.07 -16.13
C TRP A 85 4.16 -12.94 -16.62
N ILE A 86 3.69 -12.11 -17.55
CA ILE A 86 4.43 -10.92 -18.00
C ILE A 86 4.67 -9.97 -16.82
N VAL A 87 3.66 -9.71 -15.99
CA VAL A 87 3.82 -8.86 -14.79
C VAL A 87 4.93 -9.40 -13.87
N GLY A 88 4.89 -10.70 -13.55
CA GLY A 88 5.91 -11.33 -12.71
C GLY A 88 7.30 -11.36 -13.36
N ALA A 89 7.39 -11.69 -14.64
CA ALA A 89 8.64 -11.76 -15.38
C ALA A 89 9.30 -10.39 -15.52
N VAL A 90 8.51 -9.35 -15.80
CA VAL A 90 9.02 -7.96 -15.84
C VAL A 90 9.52 -7.56 -14.47
N SER A 91 8.72 -7.72 -13.42
CA SER A 91 9.10 -7.44 -12.03
C SER A 91 10.44 -8.09 -11.65
N PHE A 92 10.60 -9.38 -11.95
CA PHE A 92 11.84 -10.11 -11.74
C PHE A 92 12.99 -9.51 -12.55
N THR A 93 12.79 -9.34 -13.87
CA THR A 93 13.85 -8.89 -14.79
C THR A 93 14.37 -7.51 -14.41
N VAL A 94 13.49 -6.55 -14.17
CA VAL A 94 13.89 -5.16 -13.87
C VAL A 94 14.49 -4.99 -12.48
N SER A 95 14.34 -5.98 -11.59
CA SER A 95 14.96 -5.97 -10.26
C SER A 95 16.24 -6.80 -10.21
N PHE A 96 16.26 -7.95 -10.89
CA PHE A 96 17.38 -8.89 -10.89
C PHE A 96 18.51 -8.45 -11.82
N VAL A 97 18.21 -7.97 -13.03
CA VAL A 97 19.24 -7.61 -14.02
C VAL A 97 20.15 -6.48 -13.53
N PRO A 98 19.64 -5.39 -12.91
CA PRO A 98 20.53 -4.36 -12.38
C PRO A 98 21.46 -4.88 -11.28
N TRP A 99 20.93 -5.68 -10.35
CA TRP A 99 21.73 -6.32 -9.31
C TRP A 99 22.80 -7.25 -9.90
N TRP A 100 22.41 -8.09 -10.85
CA TRP A 100 23.32 -9.03 -11.52
C TRP A 100 24.43 -8.30 -12.28
N GLY A 101 24.10 -7.20 -12.98
CA GLY A 101 25.09 -6.36 -13.65
C GLY A 101 26.10 -5.76 -12.66
N LEU A 102 25.62 -5.22 -11.55
CA LEU A 102 26.48 -4.63 -10.51
C LEU A 102 27.42 -5.65 -9.88
N VAL A 103 26.92 -6.82 -9.49
CA VAL A 103 27.75 -7.89 -8.89
C VAL A 103 28.66 -8.56 -9.92
N GLY A 104 28.22 -8.65 -11.18
CA GLY A 104 28.97 -9.25 -12.28
C GLY A 104 30.08 -8.38 -12.87
N GLY A 105 30.39 -7.22 -12.26
CA GLY A 105 31.44 -6.32 -12.73
C GLY A 105 31.04 -5.42 -13.91
N ASN A 106 29.73 -5.27 -14.18
CA ASN A 106 29.19 -4.34 -15.17
C ASN A 106 28.33 -3.26 -14.50
N PRO A 107 28.96 -2.29 -13.81
CA PRO A 107 28.23 -1.27 -13.07
C PRO A 107 27.42 -0.35 -14.00
N ASP A 108 27.89 -0.13 -15.23
CA ASP A 108 27.20 0.72 -16.20
C ASP A 108 25.80 0.21 -16.52
N LEU A 109 25.63 -1.10 -16.69
CA LEU A 109 24.32 -1.71 -16.94
C LEU A 109 23.33 -1.42 -15.80
N GLY A 110 23.73 -1.66 -14.56
CA GLY A 110 22.87 -1.44 -13.39
C GLY A 110 22.57 0.03 -13.15
N VAL A 111 23.59 0.89 -13.22
CA VAL A 111 23.47 2.33 -13.01
C VAL A 111 22.59 2.97 -14.08
N LEU A 112 22.74 2.59 -15.36
CA LEU A 112 21.91 3.13 -16.44
C LEU A 112 20.43 2.76 -16.26
N ILE A 113 20.12 1.53 -15.86
CA ILE A 113 18.73 1.10 -15.61
C ILE A 113 18.14 1.89 -14.43
N TYR A 114 18.85 1.98 -13.30
CA TYR A 114 18.35 2.70 -12.13
C TYR A 114 18.19 4.20 -12.39
N ARG A 115 19.16 4.85 -13.07
CA ARG A 115 19.05 6.27 -13.46
C ARG A 115 17.92 6.51 -14.45
N GLY A 116 17.77 5.65 -15.46
CA GLY A 116 16.70 5.73 -16.44
C GLY A 116 15.31 5.63 -15.81
N LEU A 117 15.18 4.81 -14.76
CA LEU A 117 13.94 4.63 -14.00
C LEU A 117 13.82 5.56 -12.80
N LYS A 118 14.77 6.49 -12.61
CA LYS A 118 14.85 7.42 -11.48
C LYS A 118 14.72 6.73 -10.11
N VAL A 119 15.33 5.56 -9.97
CA VAL A 119 15.39 4.82 -8.71
C VAL A 119 16.66 5.27 -7.96
N PRO A 120 16.53 5.87 -6.76
CA PRO A 120 17.69 6.25 -5.95
C PRO A 120 18.48 5.00 -5.53
N GLN A 121 19.76 4.96 -5.87
CA GLN A 121 20.63 3.84 -5.53
C GLN A 121 21.12 3.94 -4.08
N GLY A 122 21.25 2.80 -3.40
CA GLY A 122 21.88 2.75 -2.08
C GLY A 122 23.40 2.89 -2.14
N ILE A 123 24.01 3.26 -1.01
CA ILE A 123 25.47 3.24 -0.84
C ILE A 123 25.99 1.79 -0.96
N ILE A 124 25.20 0.83 -0.48
CA ILE A 124 25.44 -0.62 -0.61
C ILE A 124 24.20 -1.31 -1.19
N GLN A 125 24.41 -2.42 -1.88
CA GLN A 125 23.33 -3.27 -2.40
C GLN A 125 22.52 -3.86 -1.25
N PHE A 126 21.19 -3.88 -1.39
CA PHE A 126 20.28 -4.34 -0.34
C PHE A 126 20.53 -3.66 1.02
N TRP A 127 20.78 -2.35 1.02
CA TRP A 127 21.16 -1.57 2.21
C TRP A 127 20.26 -1.84 3.42
N ASP A 128 18.94 -1.83 3.24
CA ASP A 128 18.01 -2.03 4.36
C ASP A 128 18.09 -3.47 4.90
N LEU A 129 18.26 -4.46 4.02
CA LEU A 129 18.45 -5.85 4.43
C LEU A 129 19.77 -6.03 5.18
N SER A 130 20.86 -5.40 4.71
CA SER A 130 22.16 -5.42 5.38
C SER A 130 22.06 -4.88 6.79
N LEU A 131 21.38 -3.74 6.97
CA LEU A 131 21.20 -3.12 8.28
C LEU A 131 20.38 -3.99 9.24
N VAL A 132 19.33 -4.64 8.74
CA VAL A 132 18.54 -5.61 9.51
C VAL A 132 19.39 -6.83 9.90
N MET A 133 20.10 -7.43 8.95
CA MET A 133 20.91 -8.62 9.22
C MET A 133 22.10 -8.33 10.13
N LYS A 134 22.74 -7.17 9.98
CA LYS A 134 23.78 -6.70 10.89
C LYS A 134 23.25 -6.49 12.30
N SER A 135 22.04 -5.96 12.44
CA SER A 135 21.37 -5.86 13.75
C SER A 135 21.14 -7.25 14.38
N VAL A 136 20.79 -8.25 13.57
CA VAL A 136 20.64 -9.63 14.03
C VAL A 136 21.98 -10.22 14.49
N ASP A 137 23.06 -10.00 13.73
CA ASP A 137 24.40 -10.47 14.07
C ASP A 137 24.95 -9.79 15.35
N CYS A 138 24.83 -8.46 15.46
CA CYS A 138 25.19 -7.72 16.67
C CYS A 138 24.44 -8.25 17.89
N ALA A 139 23.13 -8.49 17.78
CA ALA A 139 22.35 -9.06 18.86
C ALA A 139 22.70 -10.54 19.15
N ARG A 140 23.20 -11.30 18.16
CA ARG A 140 23.73 -12.66 18.34
C ARG A 140 25.03 -12.63 19.15
N TRP A 141 25.86 -11.61 18.96
CA TRP A 141 27.11 -11.42 19.70
C TRP A 141 26.94 -10.76 21.08
N GLY A 142 25.71 -10.45 21.48
CA GLY A 142 25.40 -9.93 22.82
C GLY A 142 25.39 -8.41 22.93
N PHE A 143 25.49 -7.67 21.83
CA PHE A 143 25.37 -6.21 21.85
C PHE A 143 23.91 -5.77 22.02
N ASP A 144 23.69 -4.70 22.77
CA ASP A 144 22.40 -4.00 22.80
C ASP A 144 22.27 -3.12 21.56
N ILE A 145 21.48 -3.58 20.60
CA ILE A 145 21.27 -2.89 19.32
C ILE A 145 20.47 -1.60 19.44
N TYR A 146 19.87 -1.32 20.60
CA TYR A 146 19.11 -0.10 20.87
C TYR A 146 19.93 0.96 21.63
N ALA A 147 21.11 0.59 22.12
CA ALA A 147 22.02 1.52 22.76
C ALA A 147 22.83 2.32 21.73
N GLU A 148 23.02 3.61 22.01
CA GLU A 148 23.97 4.45 21.28
C GLU A 148 25.40 3.97 21.51
N ASN A 149 26.25 4.08 20.48
CA ASN A 149 27.66 3.73 20.55
C ASN A 149 27.93 2.31 21.11
N ASN A 150 27.07 1.35 20.79
CA ASN A 150 27.21 -0.05 21.25
C ASN A 150 28.45 -0.77 20.69
N GLY A 151 29.23 -0.14 19.79
CA GLY A 151 30.45 -0.69 19.20
C GLY A 151 30.22 -1.64 18.02
N CYS A 152 28.97 -1.92 17.64
CA CYS A 152 28.62 -2.83 16.55
C CYS A 152 27.81 -2.15 15.43
N LEU A 153 26.82 -1.33 15.80
CA LEU A 153 26.03 -0.50 14.87
C LEU A 153 26.48 0.96 14.94
N ALA A 154 26.42 1.65 13.81
CA ALA A 154 26.71 3.10 13.75
C ALA A 154 25.62 3.92 14.44
N GLU A 155 24.37 3.47 14.33
CA GLU A 155 23.19 4.11 14.93
C GLU A 155 22.32 3.05 15.62
N PRO A 156 21.54 3.42 16.65
CA PRO A 156 20.58 2.52 17.27
C PRO A 156 19.56 1.97 16.26
N SER A 157 19.17 0.71 16.43
CA SER A 157 18.19 0.07 15.55
C SER A 157 16.81 0.73 15.67
N ILE A 158 16.25 1.14 14.54
CA ILE A 158 14.90 1.73 14.43
C ILE A 158 13.78 0.69 14.30
N TYR A 159 14.12 -0.61 14.29
CA TYR A 159 13.20 -1.71 14.09
C TYR A 159 12.73 -2.31 15.41
N ALA A 160 11.55 -2.94 15.39
CA ALA A 160 10.96 -3.49 16.60
C ALA A 160 11.67 -4.79 17.06
N PRO A 161 11.71 -5.07 18.38
CA PRO A 161 12.49 -6.18 18.96
C PRO A 161 12.22 -7.58 18.41
N GLY A 162 11.06 -7.83 17.79
CA GLY A 162 10.70 -9.15 17.29
C GLY A 162 11.58 -9.65 16.15
N MET A 163 12.24 -8.74 15.41
CA MET A 163 13.21 -9.12 14.37
C MET A 163 14.40 -9.89 14.95
N VAL A 164 14.75 -9.63 16.22
CA VAL A 164 15.94 -10.18 16.88
C VAL A 164 15.78 -11.69 17.10
N TRP A 165 14.57 -12.22 17.06
CA TRP A 165 14.34 -13.67 17.13
C TRP A 165 15.02 -14.44 15.99
N LEU A 166 15.28 -13.78 14.85
CA LEU A 166 16.03 -14.35 13.73
C LEU A 166 17.45 -14.80 14.13
N ARG A 167 18.02 -14.27 15.21
CA ARG A 167 19.35 -14.67 15.71
C ARG A 167 19.42 -16.13 16.13
N PHE A 168 18.27 -16.74 16.46
CA PHE A 168 18.16 -18.12 16.92
C PHE A 168 17.90 -19.12 15.78
N VAL A 169 17.77 -18.66 14.54
CA VAL A 169 17.65 -19.55 13.38
C VAL A 169 19.04 -20.17 13.10
N PRO A 170 19.14 -21.50 12.97
CA PRO A 170 20.43 -22.18 12.83
C PRO A 170 21.11 -21.87 11.49
N PHE A 171 22.40 -22.23 11.39
CA PHE A 171 23.25 -22.11 10.19
C PHE A 171 23.47 -20.69 9.69
N ASP A 172 23.33 -19.69 10.57
CA ASP A 172 23.55 -18.27 10.27
C ASP A 172 22.78 -17.77 9.01
N VAL A 173 21.64 -18.41 8.70
CA VAL A 173 20.83 -18.09 7.51
C VAL A 173 20.48 -16.60 7.47
N PHE A 174 20.13 -16.03 8.62
CA PHE A 174 19.90 -14.59 8.80
C PHE A 174 21.16 -13.93 9.38
N SER A 175 22.10 -13.61 8.50
CA SER A 175 23.35 -12.90 8.81
C SER A 175 23.70 -11.95 7.67
N GLU A 176 24.48 -10.91 7.96
CA GLU A 176 24.97 -9.93 6.99
C GLU A 176 25.73 -10.61 5.84
N ALA A 177 26.44 -11.71 6.14
CA ALA A 177 27.16 -12.50 5.13
C ALA A 177 26.26 -13.10 4.04
N ASN A 178 24.97 -13.31 4.34
CA ASN A 178 24.01 -13.94 3.43
C ASN A 178 23.08 -12.94 2.72
N VAL A 179 23.30 -11.62 2.90
CA VAL A 179 22.43 -10.55 2.37
C VAL A 179 22.21 -10.64 0.87
N ALA A 180 23.25 -10.95 0.08
CA ALA A 180 23.12 -11.06 -1.37
C ALA A 180 22.14 -12.18 -1.78
N VAL A 181 22.28 -13.37 -1.17
CA VAL A 181 21.41 -14.52 -1.44
C VAL A 181 19.98 -14.24 -0.98
N LEU A 182 19.83 -13.70 0.23
CA LEU A 182 18.53 -13.32 0.78
C LEU A 182 17.83 -12.27 -0.10
N GLY A 183 18.57 -11.26 -0.59
CA GLY A 183 18.06 -10.24 -1.49
C GLY A 183 17.54 -10.81 -2.80
N VAL A 184 18.26 -11.74 -3.43
CA VAL A 184 17.78 -12.44 -4.64
C VAL A 184 16.52 -13.26 -4.35
N ILE A 185 16.47 -13.97 -3.23
CA ILE A 185 15.26 -14.69 -2.80
C ILE A 185 14.09 -13.72 -2.63
N MET A 186 14.33 -12.54 -2.04
CA MET A 186 13.32 -11.49 -1.89
C MET A 186 12.81 -10.98 -3.24
N ILE A 187 13.68 -10.79 -4.24
CA ILE A 187 13.28 -10.43 -5.61
C ILE A 187 12.35 -11.48 -6.19
N VAL A 188 12.72 -12.76 -6.10
CA VAL A 188 11.92 -13.88 -6.63
C VAL A 188 10.55 -13.95 -5.96
N ILE A 189 10.51 -13.98 -4.62
CA ILE A 189 9.24 -14.10 -3.87
C ILE A 189 8.34 -12.89 -4.14
N SER A 190 8.89 -11.67 -4.13
CA SER A 190 8.11 -10.47 -4.39
C SER A 190 7.54 -10.45 -5.81
N SER A 191 8.31 -10.89 -6.81
CA SER A 191 7.83 -11.01 -8.20
C SER A 191 6.67 -12.01 -8.30
N LEU A 192 6.74 -13.11 -7.57
CA LEU A 192 5.64 -14.09 -7.46
C LEU A 192 4.40 -13.52 -6.73
N MET A 193 4.60 -12.66 -5.72
CA MET A 193 3.50 -11.96 -5.06
C MET A 193 2.81 -10.98 -6.01
N LEU A 194 3.56 -10.22 -6.81
CA LEU A 194 3.00 -9.30 -7.79
C LEU A 194 2.23 -10.05 -8.90
N LEU A 195 2.77 -11.18 -9.36
CA LEU A 195 2.07 -12.10 -10.25
C LEU A 195 0.77 -12.62 -9.62
N SER A 196 0.79 -12.97 -8.34
CA SER A 196 -0.40 -13.44 -7.61
C SER A 196 -1.46 -12.34 -7.51
N LEU A 197 -1.07 -11.09 -7.24
CA LEU A 197 -1.97 -9.93 -7.33
C LEU A 197 -2.54 -9.76 -8.74
N ALA A 198 -1.73 -9.92 -9.78
CA ALA A 198 -2.20 -9.84 -11.17
C ALA A 198 -3.21 -10.93 -11.53
N ARG A 199 -3.15 -12.10 -10.88
CA ARG A 199 -4.18 -13.15 -10.99
C ARG A 199 -5.48 -12.80 -10.28
N PHE A 200 -5.42 -12.00 -9.21
CA PHE A 200 -6.62 -11.48 -8.53
C PHE A 200 -7.24 -10.28 -9.26
N SER A 201 -6.47 -9.55 -10.06
CA SER A 201 -6.91 -8.38 -10.81
C SER A 201 -7.46 -8.72 -12.20
N ARG A 202 -8.15 -7.76 -12.84
CA ARG A 202 -8.68 -7.89 -14.21
C ARG A 202 -8.44 -6.63 -15.04
N GLY A 203 -8.21 -6.82 -16.34
CA GLY A 203 -8.17 -5.73 -17.32
C GLY A 203 -7.17 -4.64 -16.93
N ILE A 204 -7.65 -3.41 -16.75
CA ILE A 204 -6.78 -2.28 -16.41
C ILE A 204 -5.97 -2.48 -15.12
N GLY A 205 -6.47 -3.25 -14.15
CA GLY A 205 -5.71 -3.54 -12.93
C GLY A 205 -4.42 -4.31 -13.19
N GLN A 206 -4.42 -5.21 -14.17
CA GLN A 206 -3.21 -5.95 -14.55
C GLN A 206 -2.20 -5.03 -15.26
N ILE A 207 -2.68 -4.07 -16.07
CA ILE A 207 -1.83 -3.05 -16.68
C ILE A 207 -1.20 -2.16 -15.61
N VAL A 208 -1.95 -1.73 -14.60
CA VAL A 208 -1.39 -0.95 -13.50
C VAL A 208 -0.35 -1.74 -12.70
N LEU A 209 -0.56 -3.04 -12.48
CA LEU A 209 0.46 -3.88 -11.85
C LEU A 209 1.73 -4.04 -12.71
N LEU A 210 1.60 -4.07 -14.04
CA LEU A 210 2.75 -4.06 -14.95
C LEU A 210 3.51 -2.72 -14.86
N ILE A 211 2.79 -1.59 -14.85
CA ILE A 211 3.39 -0.26 -14.65
C ILE A 211 4.10 -0.20 -13.30
N ALA A 212 3.46 -0.71 -12.24
CA ALA A 212 4.05 -0.77 -10.91
C ALA A 212 5.30 -1.66 -10.86
N ALA A 213 5.36 -2.73 -11.66
CA ALA A 213 6.54 -3.62 -11.72
C ALA A 213 7.82 -2.89 -12.15
N VAL A 214 7.70 -1.86 -12.99
CA VAL A 214 8.81 -1.00 -13.44
C VAL A 214 8.85 0.34 -12.70
N GLY A 215 7.99 0.50 -11.71
CA GLY A 215 7.79 1.72 -10.95
C GLY A 215 8.80 1.92 -9.84
N GLY A 216 9.16 3.18 -9.58
CA GLY A 216 10.13 3.57 -8.55
C GLY A 216 9.90 2.92 -7.17
N PRO A 217 8.68 2.94 -6.60
CA PRO A 217 8.39 2.32 -5.30
C PRO A 217 8.69 0.82 -5.24
N TRP A 218 8.29 0.07 -6.27
CA TRP A 218 8.48 -1.38 -6.31
C TRP A 218 9.95 -1.73 -6.48
N LEU A 219 10.64 -1.03 -7.38
CA LEU A 219 12.07 -1.23 -7.59
C LEU A 219 12.88 -0.82 -6.37
N LEU A 220 12.55 0.29 -5.71
CA LEU A 220 13.21 0.73 -4.48
C LEU A 220 13.01 -0.29 -3.35
N LEU A 221 11.81 -0.88 -3.24
CA LEU A 221 11.54 -1.93 -2.26
C LEU A 221 12.49 -3.13 -2.42
N LEU A 222 12.75 -3.53 -3.67
CA LEU A 222 13.56 -4.71 -3.99
C LEU A 222 15.06 -4.42 -4.03
N GLU A 223 15.47 -3.27 -4.56
CA GLU A 223 16.86 -2.81 -4.56
C GLU A 223 17.41 -2.67 -3.13
N ARG A 224 16.57 -2.18 -2.21
CA ARG A 224 16.94 -2.08 -0.78
C ARG A 224 16.84 -3.39 -0.02
N GLY A 225 16.18 -4.42 -0.57
CA GLY A 225 15.85 -5.64 0.18
C GLY A 225 15.00 -5.34 1.41
N ASN A 226 14.09 -4.37 1.32
CA ASN A 226 13.41 -3.85 2.50
C ASN A 226 12.39 -4.88 3.05
N ILE A 227 12.35 -5.03 4.37
CA ILE A 227 11.45 -5.95 5.08
C ILE A 227 9.96 -5.65 4.84
N ASP A 228 9.63 -4.46 4.34
CA ASP A 228 8.30 -4.07 3.87
C ASP A 228 7.78 -5.02 2.76
N ALA A 229 8.68 -5.66 2.00
CA ALA A 229 8.32 -6.73 1.08
C ALA A 229 7.72 -7.94 1.83
N VAL A 230 8.31 -8.33 2.96
CA VAL A 230 7.81 -9.46 3.78
C VAL A 230 6.40 -9.15 4.33
N ILE A 231 6.12 -7.89 4.63
CA ILE A 231 4.78 -7.43 5.06
C ILE A 231 3.76 -7.62 3.92
N LEU A 232 4.12 -7.30 2.67
CA LEU A 232 3.29 -7.60 1.49
C LEU A 232 3.07 -9.10 1.32
N TRP A 233 4.11 -9.90 1.51
CA TRP A 233 4.01 -11.36 1.40
C TRP A 233 3.05 -11.92 2.44
N ALA A 234 3.16 -11.47 3.70
CA ALA A 234 2.28 -11.87 4.79
C ALA A 234 0.81 -11.57 4.46
N ALA A 235 0.52 -10.40 3.89
CA ALA A 235 -0.83 -10.05 3.46
C ALA A 235 -1.36 -10.97 2.34
N VAL A 236 -0.58 -11.16 1.27
CA VAL A 236 -0.98 -11.99 0.11
C VAL A 236 -1.14 -13.45 0.50
N VAL A 237 -0.18 -14.02 1.25
CA VAL A 237 -0.21 -15.41 1.71
C VAL A 237 -1.39 -15.63 2.65
N SER A 238 -1.64 -14.73 3.60
CA SER A 238 -2.80 -14.82 4.50
C SER A 238 -4.11 -14.90 3.72
N VAL A 239 -4.27 -14.07 2.69
CA VAL A 239 -5.46 -14.08 1.84
C VAL A 239 -5.55 -15.33 0.97
N LEU A 240 -4.43 -15.83 0.43
CA LEU A 240 -4.41 -17.09 -0.32
C LEU A 240 -4.84 -18.28 0.56
N LEU A 241 -4.34 -18.35 1.79
CA LEU A 241 -4.70 -19.38 2.77
C LEU A 241 -6.20 -19.29 3.10
N ILE A 242 -6.67 -18.11 3.50
CA ILE A 242 -8.05 -17.87 3.91
C ILE A 242 -9.02 -18.10 2.74
N SER A 243 -8.69 -17.62 1.54
CA SER A 243 -9.57 -17.75 0.38
C SER A 243 -9.74 -19.19 -0.11
N LYS A 244 -8.67 -20.00 -0.06
CA LYS A 244 -8.73 -21.42 -0.48
C LYS A 244 -9.42 -22.32 0.54
N THR A 245 -9.24 -22.03 1.83
CA THR A 245 -9.60 -22.98 2.91
C THR A 245 -10.56 -22.42 3.95
N GLY A 246 -10.42 -21.14 4.32
CA GLY A 246 -11.14 -20.51 5.44
C GLY A 246 -12.49 -19.86 5.10
N LEU A 247 -12.81 -19.67 3.81
CA LEU A 247 -14.10 -19.14 3.35
C LEU A 247 -15.14 -20.22 3.03
N LYS A 248 -14.84 -21.52 3.22
CA LYS A 248 -15.85 -22.57 3.02
C LYS A 248 -16.85 -22.53 4.18
N ASP A 249 -18.13 -22.38 3.87
CA ASP A 249 -19.24 -22.47 4.82
C ASP A 249 -19.24 -23.85 5.49
N GLY A 250 -18.58 -23.94 6.63
CA GLY A 250 -18.46 -25.19 7.36
C GLY A 250 -18.14 -24.91 8.82
N SER A 251 -19.07 -25.28 9.69
CA SER A 251 -18.95 -25.34 11.16
C SER A 251 -17.88 -26.33 11.66
N GLY A 252 -16.95 -26.75 10.80
CA GLY A 252 -15.88 -27.67 11.13
C GLY A 252 -14.84 -27.01 12.04
N ARG A 253 -14.30 -27.80 12.98
CA ARG A 253 -13.20 -27.40 13.90
C ARG A 253 -11.97 -26.85 13.15
N TRP A 254 -11.83 -27.18 11.87
CA TRP A 254 -10.74 -26.78 10.97
C TRP A 254 -11.00 -25.46 10.20
N ALA A 255 -12.12 -24.76 10.40
CA ALA A 255 -12.38 -23.50 9.70
C ALA A 255 -11.53 -22.32 10.23
N LEU A 256 -11.05 -22.40 11.47
CA LEU A 256 -10.34 -21.30 12.14
C LEU A 256 -8.83 -21.29 11.92
N TRP A 257 -8.21 -22.44 11.64
CA TRP A 257 -6.75 -22.52 11.52
C TRP A 257 -6.16 -21.57 10.46
N PRO A 258 -6.77 -21.33 9.28
CA PRO A 258 -6.19 -20.42 8.29
C PRO A 258 -6.18 -18.97 8.81
N TRP A 259 -7.17 -18.61 9.62
CA TRP A 259 -7.27 -17.29 10.26
C TRP A 259 -6.25 -17.14 11.38
N VAL A 260 -6.03 -18.18 12.18
CA VAL A 260 -4.98 -18.19 13.21
C VAL A 260 -3.61 -18.07 12.57
N VAL A 261 -3.31 -18.83 11.50
CA VAL A 261 -2.05 -18.73 10.76
C VAL A 261 -1.88 -17.35 10.14
N GLY A 262 -2.92 -16.81 9.49
CA GLY A 262 -2.87 -15.44 8.96
C GLY A 262 -2.62 -14.39 10.05
N ALA A 263 -3.28 -14.50 11.21
CA ALA A 263 -3.05 -13.62 12.35
C ALA A 263 -1.64 -13.74 12.91
N MET A 264 -1.08 -14.95 13.00
CA MET A 264 0.31 -15.17 13.43
C MET A 264 1.32 -14.56 12.45
N LEU A 265 1.13 -14.75 11.14
CA LEU A 265 2.00 -14.16 10.12
C LEU A 265 1.99 -12.63 10.21
N ILE A 266 0.81 -12.01 10.32
CA ILE A 266 0.66 -10.57 10.49
C ILE A 266 1.30 -10.10 11.80
N TRP A 267 1.09 -10.84 12.89
CA TRP A 267 1.63 -10.47 14.19
C TRP A 267 3.16 -10.52 14.19
N ILE A 268 3.76 -11.57 13.63
CA ILE A 268 5.23 -11.70 13.50
C ILE A 268 5.82 -10.49 12.77
N VAL A 269 5.31 -10.13 11.58
CA VAL A 269 5.82 -8.95 10.87
C VAL A 269 5.51 -7.64 11.60
N GLY A 270 4.42 -7.58 12.37
CA GLY A 270 4.11 -6.48 13.28
C GLY A 270 5.14 -6.31 14.39
N THR A 271 5.67 -7.41 14.93
CA THR A 271 6.78 -7.36 15.89
C THR A 271 8.12 -6.92 15.28
N TRP A 272 8.20 -6.73 13.95
CA TRP A 272 9.40 -6.23 13.26
C TRP A 272 9.35 -4.71 12.97
N LYS A 273 8.15 -4.14 12.72
CA LYS A 273 7.99 -2.71 12.36
C LYS A 273 6.75 -1.98 12.94
N TYR A 274 6.05 -2.52 13.92
CA TYR A 274 4.84 -1.97 14.59
C TYR A 274 3.63 -1.64 13.69
N TYR A 275 3.77 -0.75 12.70
CA TYR A 275 2.71 -0.38 11.77
C TYR A 275 2.08 -1.58 11.02
N PRO A 276 2.75 -2.75 10.82
CA PRO A 276 2.09 -3.92 10.23
C PRO A 276 0.96 -4.50 11.07
N PHE A 277 0.82 -4.13 12.35
CA PHE A 277 -0.37 -4.47 13.13
C PHE A 277 -1.66 -3.90 12.49
N ALA A 278 -1.58 -2.86 11.65
CA ALA A 278 -2.71 -2.35 10.87
C ALA A 278 -3.30 -3.38 9.89
N LEU A 279 -2.53 -4.38 9.44
CA LEU A 279 -3.04 -5.51 8.66
C LEU A 279 -4.09 -6.34 9.41
N GLY A 280 -4.20 -6.20 10.73
CA GLY A 280 -5.25 -6.83 11.53
C GLY A 280 -6.67 -6.54 11.01
N LEU A 281 -6.89 -5.44 10.28
CA LEU A 281 -8.18 -5.17 9.62
C LEU A 281 -8.58 -6.25 8.59
N MET A 282 -7.60 -6.97 8.01
CA MET A 282 -7.86 -8.10 7.13
C MET A 282 -8.54 -9.27 7.84
N LEU A 283 -8.41 -9.35 9.17
CA LEU A 283 -8.97 -10.43 9.98
C LEU A 283 -10.44 -10.18 10.35
N LEU A 284 -10.99 -8.99 10.09
CA LEU A 284 -12.37 -8.64 10.45
C LEU A 284 -13.44 -9.62 9.93
N PRO A 285 -13.33 -10.22 8.73
CA PRO A 285 -14.32 -11.21 8.30
C PRO A 285 -14.34 -12.47 9.17
N ALA A 286 -13.30 -12.76 9.97
CA ALA A 286 -13.31 -13.86 10.95
C ALA A 286 -14.44 -13.73 11.97
N LEU A 287 -14.91 -12.51 12.28
CA LEU A 287 -16.05 -12.27 13.19
C LEU A 287 -17.35 -12.95 12.72
N ARG A 288 -17.42 -13.38 11.46
CA ARG A 288 -18.56 -14.10 10.88
C ARG A 288 -18.54 -15.60 11.18
N ILE A 289 -17.37 -16.14 11.56
CA ILE A 289 -17.17 -17.55 11.85
C ILE A 289 -17.51 -17.79 13.33
N LYS A 290 -18.14 -18.92 13.64
CA LYS A 290 -18.38 -19.32 15.04
C LYS A 290 -17.05 -19.34 15.79
N ARG A 291 -16.94 -18.56 16.88
CA ARG A 291 -15.71 -18.33 17.67
C ARG A 291 -14.56 -17.61 16.93
N GLY A 292 -14.77 -17.08 15.73
CA GLY A 292 -13.74 -16.33 15.02
C GLY A 292 -13.36 -14.99 15.69
N TRP A 293 -14.20 -14.49 16.60
CA TRP A 293 -13.84 -13.39 17.50
C TRP A 293 -12.58 -13.66 18.32
N ILE A 294 -12.28 -14.93 18.63
CA ILE A 294 -11.05 -15.31 19.36
C ILE A 294 -9.80 -14.91 18.57
N VAL A 295 -9.83 -15.05 17.24
CA VAL A 295 -8.68 -14.65 16.39
C VAL A 295 -8.49 -13.14 16.42
N VAL A 296 -9.57 -12.38 16.27
CA VAL A 296 -9.51 -10.90 16.23
C VAL A 296 -9.13 -10.32 17.59
N VAL A 297 -9.77 -10.78 18.66
CA VAL A 297 -9.45 -10.32 20.03
C VAL A 297 -8.07 -10.79 20.45
N GLY A 298 -7.70 -12.04 20.18
CA GLY A 298 -6.36 -12.57 20.47
C GLY A 298 -5.27 -11.79 19.76
N PHE A 299 -5.45 -11.48 18.47
CA PHE A 299 -4.53 -10.61 17.72
C PHE A 299 -4.45 -9.21 18.32
N ALA A 300 -5.58 -8.60 18.66
CA ALA A 300 -5.62 -7.24 19.23
C ALA A 300 -4.92 -7.18 20.59
N VAL A 301 -5.19 -8.13 21.49
CA VAL A 301 -4.56 -8.23 22.81
C VAL A 301 -3.06 -8.48 22.67
N ALA A 302 -2.65 -9.40 21.79
CA ALA A 302 -1.23 -9.69 21.58
C ALA A 302 -0.47 -8.49 20.98
N SER A 303 -1.09 -7.76 20.06
CA SER A 303 -0.48 -6.57 19.44
C SER A 303 -0.39 -5.42 20.43
N ALA A 304 -1.46 -5.14 21.19
CA ALA A 304 -1.47 -4.11 22.22
C ALA A 304 -0.49 -4.43 23.35
N GLY A 305 -0.49 -5.67 23.83
CA GLY A 305 0.46 -6.14 24.84
C GLY A 305 1.91 -5.98 24.38
N TYR A 306 2.22 -6.34 23.13
CA TYR A 306 3.55 -6.15 22.57
C TYR A 306 3.97 -4.66 22.50
N VAL A 307 3.08 -3.78 22.02
CA VAL A 307 3.34 -2.33 21.95
C VAL A 307 3.57 -1.75 23.35
N ILE A 308 2.77 -2.15 24.34
CA ILE A 308 2.92 -1.71 25.74
C ILE A 308 4.25 -2.18 26.32
N LEU A 309 4.60 -3.46 26.14
CA LEU A 309 5.84 -4.04 26.65
C LEU A 309 7.10 -3.44 25.99
N THR A 310 6.96 -2.91 24.78
CA THR A 310 8.07 -2.33 24.00
C THR A 310 7.87 -0.83 23.75
N TRP A 311 7.16 -0.16 24.66
CA TRP A 311 6.70 1.22 24.48
C TRP A 311 7.84 2.21 24.18
N THR A 312 8.98 2.08 24.86
CA THR A 312 10.15 2.93 24.63
C THR A 312 10.68 2.79 23.20
N ASN A 313 10.80 1.56 22.69
CA ASN A 313 11.24 1.28 21.33
C ASN A 313 10.23 1.76 20.29
N PHE A 314 8.93 1.62 20.59
CA PHE A 314 7.86 2.17 19.77
C PHE A 314 7.96 3.69 19.65
N GLN A 315 8.16 4.41 20.76
CA GLN A 315 8.33 5.86 20.76
C GLN A 315 9.59 6.30 20.01
N PHE A 316 10.72 5.60 20.21
CA PHE A 316 11.96 5.88 19.50
C PHE A 316 11.77 5.71 17.98
N SER A 317 11.27 4.56 17.54
CA SER A 317 11.01 4.28 16.13
C SER A 317 10.06 5.30 15.50
N ALA A 318 8.98 5.67 16.20
CA ALA A 318 8.03 6.65 15.71
C ALA A 318 8.65 8.05 15.54
N ARG A 319 9.46 8.50 16.52
CA ARG A 319 10.14 9.80 16.47
C ARG A 319 11.17 9.88 15.35
N THR A 320 12.04 8.88 15.24
CA THR A 320 13.11 8.86 14.23
C THR A 320 12.54 8.88 12.81
N ASN A 321 11.41 8.19 12.57
CA ASN A 321 10.72 8.28 11.28
C ASN A 321 10.15 9.68 11.00
N SER A 322 9.67 10.40 12.03
CA SER A 322 9.09 11.74 11.87
C SER A 322 10.12 12.87 11.79
N SER A 323 11.35 12.66 12.27
CA SER A 323 12.43 13.65 12.27
C SER A 323 13.29 13.64 11.00
N MET A 324 13.11 12.65 10.11
CA MET A 324 13.77 12.55 8.79
C MET A 324 13.19 13.54 7.76
N VAL A 325 12.80 14.75 8.19
CA VAL A 325 12.14 15.77 7.36
C VAL A 325 13.09 16.38 6.33
N ASP A 326 14.38 16.35 6.63
CA ASP A 326 15.43 16.88 5.78
C ASP A 326 16.16 15.72 5.11
N TYR A 327 16.24 15.71 3.78
CA TYR A 327 17.36 15.18 2.97
C TYR A 327 16.97 15.23 1.48
N GLY A 328 17.78 15.94 0.69
CA GLY A 328 17.75 15.88 -0.78
C GLY A 328 17.87 14.46 -1.33
N ASP A 329 17.56 14.30 -2.62
CA ASP A 329 17.63 13.07 -3.43
C ASP A 329 16.86 11.82 -2.94
N PHE A 330 16.27 11.80 -1.73
CA PHE A 330 15.46 10.67 -1.27
C PHE A 330 13.97 10.81 -1.61
N VAL A 331 13.44 9.74 -2.20
CA VAL A 331 12.02 9.63 -2.52
C VAL A 331 11.24 9.36 -1.24
N VAL A 332 10.46 10.35 -0.79
CA VAL A 332 9.63 10.27 0.42
C VAL A 332 8.16 10.60 0.13
N LEU A 333 7.30 10.07 0.99
CA LEU A 333 5.85 10.24 1.04
C LEU A 333 5.49 10.64 2.46
N GLY A 334 4.50 11.51 2.63
CA GLY A 334 4.05 11.84 3.98
C GLY A 334 3.27 13.12 4.07
N ARG A 335 2.29 13.13 4.98
CA ARG A 335 1.59 14.37 5.35
C ARG A 335 2.57 15.44 5.81
N ILE A 336 3.54 15.10 6.67
CA ILE A 336 4.50 16.06 7.26
C ILE A 336 5.34 16.78 6.20
N PRO A 337 6.04 16.08 5.27
CA PRO A 337 6.84 16.78 4.26
C PRO A 337 6.00 17.57 3.27
N VAL A 338 4.71 17.25 3.06
CA VAL A 338 3.85 18.09 2.21
C VAL A 338 3.31 19.27 3.01
N SER A 339 2.86 19.09 4.24
CA SER A 339 2.33 20.17 5.07
C SER A 339 3.38 21.21 5.41
N ALA A 340 4.65 20.82 5.55
CA ALA A 340 5.78 21.74 5.69
C ALA A 340 5.97 22.68 4.47
N ARG A 341 5.45 22.30 3.29
CA ARG A 341 5.53 23.09 2.05
C ARG A 341 4.25 23.88 1.76
N MET A 342 3.25 23.76 2.62
CA MET A 342 1.97 24.46 2.49
C MET A 342 2.01 25.73 3.34
N LEU A 343 1.09 26.66 3.03
CA LEU A 343 0.66 27.67 4.00
C LEU A 343 -0.01 26.99 5.21
N GLU A 344 -0.55 27.78 6.14
CA GLU A 344 -1.22 27.29 7.35
C GLU A 344 -2.26 26.16 7.07
N TYR A 345 -2.52 25.33 8.09
CA TYR A 345 -3.55 24.26 8.08
C TYR A 345 -3.26 23.00 7.26
N GLY A 346 -2.02 22.78 6.77
CA GLY A 346 -1.68 21.61 5.95
C GLY A 346 -2.14 20.26 6.54
N ASP A 347 -1.92 20.06 7.84
CA ASP A 347 -2.30 18.83 8.53
C ASP A 347 -3.81 18.58 8.54
N VAL A 348 -4.58 19.63 8.86
CA VAL A 348 -6.05 19.58 8.91
C VAL A 348 -6.62 19.24 7.54
N LEU A 349 -6.05 19.82 6.48
CA LEU A 349 -6.47 19.56 5.09
C LEU A 349 -6.24 18.10 4.70
N PHE A 350 -5.11 17.49 5.07
CA PHE A 350 -4.83 16.08 4.79
C PHE A 350 -5.78 15.13 5.54
N PHE A 351 -6.07 15.39 6.82
CA PHE A 351 -7.04 14.58 7.57
C PHE A 351 -8.46 14.74 6.99
N THR A 352 -8.82 15.96 6.58
CA THR A 352 -10.11 16.23 5.95
C THR A 352 -10.23 15.49 4.62
N LEU A 353 -9.18 15.53 3.80
CA LEU A 353 -9.09 14.79 2.54
C LEU A 353 -9.30 13.30 2.76
N ALA A 354 -8.59 12.73 3.74
CA ALA A 354 -8.69 11.32 4.09
C ALA A 354 -10.12 10.94 4.53
N VAL A 355 -10.78 11.74 5.37
CA VAL A 355 -12.15 11.47 5.85
C VAL A 355 -13.16 11.52 4.70
N ILE A 356 -13.07 12.52 3.82
CA ILE A 356 -14.01 12.66 2.69
C ILE A 356 -13.78 11.53 1.68
N ALA A 357 -12.52 11.20 1.35
CA ALA A 357 -12.19 10.09 0.45
C ALA A 357 -12.65 8.74 1.03
N PHE A 358 -12.48 8.51 2.33
CA PHE A 358 -12.99 7.33 3.02
C PHE A 358 -14.51 7.22 2.94
N THR A 359 -15.20 8.32 3.20
CA THR A 359 -16.66 8.40 3.10
C THR A 359 -17.12 8.13 1.66
N TRP A 360 -16.42 8.66 0.66
CA TRP A 360 -16.67 8.38 -0.75
C TRP A 360 -16.60 6.88 -1.06
N GLY A 361 -15.55 6.21 -0.59
CA GLY A 361 -15.39 4.75 -0.70
C GLY A 361 -16.57 3.96 -0.11
N ILE A 362 -17.04 4.34 1.08
CA ILE A 362 -18.21 3.71 1.74
C ILE A 362 -19.47 3.80 0.87
N PHE A 363 -19.75 4.96 0.29
CA PHE A 363 -20.96 5.16 -0.51
C PHE A 363 -20.90 4.38 -1.84
N VAL A 364 -19.71 4.28 -2.45
CA VAL A 364 -19.49 3.45 -3.63
C VAL A 364 -19.74 1.97 -3.30
N SER A 365 -19.11 1.43 -2.25
CA SER A 365 -19.23 0.01 -1.91
C SER A 365 -20.64 -0.37 -1.46
N ARG A 366 -21.33 0.47 -0.67
CA ARG A 366 -22.75 0.27 -0.32
C ARG A 366 -23.65 0.24 -1.55
N SER A 367 -23.31 0.99 -2.60
CA SER A 367 -24.04 0.95 -3.87
C SER A 367 -23.78 -0.35 -4.64
N VAL A 368 -22.55 -0.86 -4.63
CA VAL A 368 -22.19 -2.17 -5.20
C VAL A 368 -22.94 -3.31 -4.49
N ILE A 369 -22.95 -3.29 -3.15
CA ILE A 369 -23.65 -4.28 -2.30
C ILE A 369 -25.13 -4.32 -2.62
N ARG A 370 -25.82 -3.16 -2.61
CA ARG A 370 -27.27 -3.07 -2.84
C ARG A 370 -27.67 -3.58 -4.23
N LEU A 371 -26.80 -3.41 -5.22
CA LEU A 371 -27.02 -3.91 -6.58
C LEU A 371 -26.76 -5.43 -6.70
N GLY A 372 -26.37 -6.12 -5.63
CA GLY A 372 -26.08 -7.56 -5.64
C GLY A 372 -24.83 -7.91 -6.46
N ARG A 373 -23.92 -6.96 -6.70
CA ARG A 373 -22.78 -7.12 -7.62
C ARG A 373 -21.49 -7.59 -6.96
N PHE A 374 -21.50 -7.79 -5.64
CA PHE A 374 -20.35 -8.30 -4.91
C PHE A 374 -20.59 -9.75 -4.47
N GLU A 375 -19.79 -10.65 -5.04
CA GLU A 375 -19.82 -12.07 -4.68
C GLU A 375 -18.91 -12.32 -3.48
N TYR A 376 -19.35 -13.21 -2.59
CA TYR A 376 -18.57 -13.59 -1.40
C TYR A 376 -17.17 -14.13 -1.73
N LYS A 377 -17.02 -14.84 -2.87
CA LYS A 377 -15.72 -15.33 -3.37
C LYS A 377 -14.69 -14.21 -3.61
N LYS A 378 -15.12 -12.95 -3.70
CA LYS A 378 -14.27 -11.77 -3.90
C LYS A 378 -13.91 -11.06 -2.58
N MET A 379 -14.25 -11.64 -1.42
CA MET A 379 -13.90 -11.11 -0.10
C MET A 379 -12.38 -10.90 0.05
N SER A 380 -11.58 -11.79 -0.54
CA SER A 380 -10.12 -11.67 -0.61
C SER A 380 -9.64 -10.32 -1.14
N CYS A 381 -10.32 -9.77 -2.16
CA CYS A 381 -9.98 -8.47 -2.73
C CYS A 381 -10.25 -7.33 -1.73
N ALA A 382 -11.35 -7.42 -0.98
CA ALA A 382 -11.66 -6.45 0.07
C ALA A 382 -10.69 -6.54 1.25
N MET A 383 -10.26 -7.74 1.62
CA MET A 383 -9.23 -7.93 2.65
C MET A 383 -7.91 -7.28 2.24
N LEU A 384 -7.40 -7.58 1.03
CA LEU A 384 -6.16 -6.98 0.54
C LEU A 384 -6.25 -5.44 0.48
N ALA A 385 -7.36 -4.90 -0.02
CA ALA A 385 -7.58 -3.45 -0.06
C ALA A 385 -7.59 -2.83 1.35
N ALA A 386 -8.29 -3.43 2.32
CA ALA A 386 -8.28 -2.92 3.69
C ALA A 386 -6.88 -2.96 4.32
N GLY A 387 -6.15 -4.07 4.14
CA GLY A 387 -4.80 -4.24 4.69
C GLY A 387 -3.80 -3.24 4.10
N GLY A 388 -3.70 -3.19 2.77
CA GLY A 388 -2.75 -2.30 2.08
C GLY A 388 -3.03 -0.83 2.32
N SER A 389 -4.30 -0.43 2.30
CA SER A 389 -4.67 0.96 2.61
C SER A 389 -4.42 1.34 4.07
N ALA A 390 -4.65 0.41 5.01
CA ALA A 390 -4.37 0.68 6.41
C ALA A 390 -2.86 0.81 6.69
N LEU A 391 -2.02 -0.03 6.08
CA LEU A 391 -0.56 0.10 6.15
C LEU A 391 -0.08 1.44 5.60
N TYR A 392 -0.59 1.82 4.43
CA TYR A 392 -0.24 3.08 3.79
C TYR A 392 -0.65 4.27 4.66
N LEU A 393 -1.89 4.31 5.14
CA LEU A 393 -2.37 5.41 5.98
C LEU A 393 -1.66 5.47 7.34
N ALA A 394 -1.40 4.33 7.98
CA ALA A 394 -0.67 4.28 9.24
C ALA A 394 0.72 4.92 9.12
N SER A 395 1.39 4.70 7.99
CA SER A 395 2.72 5.26 7.74
C SER A 395 2.69 6.69 7.20
N VAL A 396 2.02 6.91 6.07
CA VAL A 396 2.08 8.18 5.32
C VAL A 396 1.21 9.28 5.94
N LEU A 397 0.05 8.93 6.52
CA LEU A 397 -0.88 9.91 7.09
C LEU A 397 -0.72 10.06 8.62
N ILE A 398 -0.78 8.94 9.35
CA ILE A 398 -0.78 8.94 10.83
C ILE A 398 0.61 9.24 11.36
N SER A 399 1.60 8.39 11.05
CA SER A 399 3.01 8.69 11.36
C SER A 399 3.54 9.87 10.55
N GLY A 400 2.87 10.24 9.45
CA GLY A 400 3.16 11.42 8.66
C GLY A 400 4.38 11.31 7.74
N PHE A 401 5.05 10.14 7.70
CA PHE A 401 6.27 9.91 6.93
C PHE A 401 6.44 8.46 6.48
N GLY A 402 6.97 8.30 5.27
CA GLY A 402 7.46 7.04 4.77
C GLY A 402 8.28 7.19 3.50
N TYR A 403 9.29 6.36 3.36
CA TYR A 403 10.01 6.24 2.09
C TYR A 403 9.08 5.82 0.95
N GLY A 404 9.49 6.14 -0.28
CA GLY A 404 8.71 5.93 -1.50
C GLY A 404 8.21 4.50 -1.70
N TYR A 405 8.95 3.50 -1.22
CA TYR A 405 8.55 2.09 -1.33
C TYR A 405 7.24 1.77 -0.60
N LYS A 406 6.76 2.61 0.35
CA LYS A 406 5.48 2.39 1.04
C LYS A 406 4.28 2.47 0.09
N ALA A 407 4.41 3.14 -1.05
CA ALA A 407 3.39 3.12 -2.11
C ALA A 407 3.07 1.69 -2.61
N ALA A 408 4.02 0.75 -2.49
CA ALA A 408 3.80 -0.64 -2.88
C ALA A 408 2.66 -1.32 -2.09
N PHE A 409 2.33 -0.83 -0.89
CA PHE A 409 1.19 -1.33 -0.12
C PHE A 409 -0.16 -1.11 -0.83
N LEU A 410 -0.29 -0.05 -1.64
CA LEU A 410 -1.52 0.23 -2.37
C LEU A 410 -1.75 -0.69 -3.58
N LEU A 411 -0.74 -1.46 -3.99
CA LEU A 411 -0.92 -2.53 -4.98
C LEU A 411 -1.91 -3.60 -4.48
N LEU A 412 -2.02 -3.79 -3.15
CA LEU A 412 -3.01 -4.68 -2.55
C LEU A 412 -4.46 -4.22 -2.76
N ALA A 413 -4.71 -2.93 -3.06
CA ALA A 413 -6.04 -2.42 -3.35
C ALA A 413 -6.49 -2.64 -4.80
N ILE A 414 -5.55 -2.85 -5.73
CA ILE A 414 -5.82 -2.99 -7.17
C ILE A 414 -6.82 -4.10 -7.49
N PRO A 415 -6.76 -5.32 -6.89
CA PRO A 415 -7.75 -6.36 -7.14
C PRO A 415 -9.18 -5.87 -6.94
N LEU A 416 -9.48 -5.18 -5.83
CA LEU A 416 -10.83 -4.69 -5.54
C LEU A 416 -11.27 -3.62 -6.54
N LEU A 417 -10.43 -2.62 -6.76
CA LEU A 417 -10.74 -1.51 -7.67
C LEU A 417 -10.94 -2.02 -9.11
N SER A 418 -10.12 -2.97 -9.56
CA SER A 418 -10.21 -3.47 -10.94
C SER A 418 -11.55 -4.13 -11.28
N LEU A 419 -12.28 -4.63 -10.26
CA LEU A 419 -13.61 -5.21 -10.43
C LEU A 419 -14.68 -4.18 -10.83
N TRP A 420 -14.48 -2.90 -10.51
CA TRP A 420 -15.52 -1.88 -10.60
C TRP A 420 -15.38 -0.96 -11.82
N VAL A 421 -14.19 -0.88 -12.42
CA VAL A 421 -13.94 -0.07 -13.63
C VAL A 421 -14.88 -0.45 -14.79
N GLY A 422 -15.24 -1.73 -14.91
CA GLY A 422 -16.17 -2.24 -15.93
C GLY A 422 -17.66 -2.12 -15.57
N SER A 423 -18.01 -1.53 -14.43
CA SER A 423 -19.39 -1.44 -13.93
C SER A 423 -20.32 -0.76 -14.95
N SER A 424 -21.60 -1.15 -14.99
CA SER A 424 -22.61 -0.47 -15.80
C SER A 424 -23.11 0.82 -15.15
N THR A 425 -22.80 1.03 -13.88
CA THR A 425 -23.13 2.26 -13.15
C THR A 425 -21.97 3.24 -13.28
N ARG A 426 -22.20 4.36 -13.98
CA ARG A 426 -21.16 5.35 -14.33
C ARG A 426 -20.38 5.83 -13.11
N SER A 427 -21.05 6.20 -12.02
CA SER A 427 -20.37 6.71 -10.81
C SER A 427 -19.41 5.70 -10.21
N ILE A 428 -19.79 4.42 -10.16
CA ILE A 428 -18.93 3.34 -9.64
C ILE A 428 -17.72 3.13 -10.56
N ALA A 429 -17.93 3.10 -11.88
CA ALA A 429 -16.85 2.94 -12.85
C ALA A 429 -15.87 4.12 -12.82
N ALA A 430 -16.39 5.35 -12.81
CA ALA A 430 -15.61 6.59 -12.75
C ALA A 430 -14.79 6.69 -11.46
N SER A 431 -15.41 6.47 -10.29
CA SER A 431 -14.71 6.45 -9.00
C SER A 431 -13.57 5.45 -9.00
N SER A 432 -13.85 4.22 -9.43
CA SER A 432 -12.85 3.18 -9.41
C SER A 432 -11.73 3.39 -10.42
N LEU A 433 -12.04 3.97 -11.58
CA LEU A 433 -11.04 4.31 -12.59
C LEU A 433 -10.11 5.42 -12.09
N LEU A 434 -10.68 6.49 -11.54
CA LEU A 434 -9.90 7.60 -10.99
C LEU A 434 -8.94 7.12 -9.89
N VAL A 435 -9.42 6.28 -8.98
CA VAL A 435 -8.59 5.76 -7.89
C VAL A 435 -7.51 4.79 -8.41
N ILE A 436 -7.81 3.98 -9.44
CA ILE A 436 -6.77 3.15 -10.09
C ILE A 436 -5.71 4.02 -10.79
N ILE A 437 -6.10 5.13 -11.41
CA ILE A 437 -5.17 6.08 -12.01
C ILE A 437 -4.28 6.69 -10.93
N PHE A 438 -4.83 7.05 -9.77
CA PHE A 438 -4.05 7.53 -8.63
C PHE A 438 -3.04 6.51 -8.12
N VAL A 439 -3.43 5.23 -7.99
CA VAL A 439 -2.48 4.16 -7.65
C VAL A 439 -1.39 4.03 -8.72
N ALA A 440 -1.72 4.14 -10.01
CA ALA A 440 -0.75 4.08 -11.09
C ALA A 440 0.24 5.26 -11.08
N ILE A 441 -0.26 6.48 -10.83
CA ILE A 441 0.56 7.69 -10.72
C ILE A 441 1.55 7.54 -9.57
N GLU A 442 1.06 7.15 -8.40
CA GLU A 442 1.91 6.96 -7.21
C GLU A 442 2.94 5.85 -7.41
N SER A 443 2.55 4.77 -8.10
CA SER A 443 3.45 3.65 -8.41
C SER A 443 4.59 4.04 -9.36
N PHE A 444 4.56 5.22 -9.99
CA PHE A 444 5.60 5.64 -10.92
C PHE A 444 6.27 6.96 -10.50
N VAL A 445 5.49 7.99 -10.16
CA VAL A 445 5.94 9.38 -9.97
C VAL A 445 6.27 9.69 -8.50
N VAL A 446 6.92 8.77 -7.82
CA VAL A 446 7.17 8.85 -6.39
C VAL A 446 8.15 9.98 -6.00
N TRP A 447 8.98 10.44 -6.94
CA TRP A 447 9.88 11.61 -6.78
C TRP A 447 9.15 12.95 -6.65
N ASN A 448 7.85 13.01 -6.99
CA ASN A 448 7.02 14.17 -6.71
C ASN A 448 6.25 13.90 -5.42
N THR A 449 6.86 14.22 -4.27
CA THR A 449 6.26 13.97 -2.94
C THR A 449 4.87 14.58 -2.78
N VAL A 450 4.63 15.78 -3.34
CA VAL A 450 3.33 16.44 -3.29
C VAL A 450 2.28 15.62 -4.05
N LEU A 451 2.59 15.26 -5.30
CA LEU A 451 1.69 14.46 -6.13
C LEU A 451 1.43 13.09 -5.49
N ALA A 452 2.49 12.32 -5.23
CA ALA A 452 2.40 10.93 -4.78
C ALA A 452 1.73 10.82 -3.40
N THR A 453 2.05 11.71 -2.45
CA THR A 453 1.39 11.72 -1.14
C THR A 453 -0.09 12.05 -1.28
N THR A 454 -0.45 13.12 -2.00
CA THR A 454 -1.85 13.56 -2.10
C THR A 454 -2.72 12.52 -2.78
N VAL A 455 -2.29 11.97 -3.94
CA VAL A 455 -3.09 10.95 -4.64
C VAL A 455 -3.10 9.62 -3.88
N GLY A 456 -2.02 9.26 -3.20
CA GLY A 456 -1.95 8.04 -2.39
C GLY A 456 -2.85 8.10 -1.16
N VAL A 457 -2.93 9.25 -0.47
CA VAL A 457 -3.88 9.43 0.64
C VAL A 457 -5.32 9.29 0.13
N VAL A 458 -5.66 9.87 -1.02
CA VAL A 458 -7.00 9.68 -1.62
C VAL A 458 -7.25 8.21 -1.94
N ALA A 459 -6.31 7.56 -2.62
CA ALA A 459 -6.46 6.17 -3.05
C ALA A 459 -6.58 5.20 -1.88
N ALA A 460 -5.75 5.37 -0.86
CA ALA A 460 -5.76 4.58 0.36
C ALA A 460 -7.06 4.78 1.14
N SER A 461 -7.43 6.02 1.43
CA SER A 461 -8.66 6.32 2.19
C SER A 461 -9.90 5.82 1.47
N PHE A 462 -10.01 6.07 0.15
CA PHE A 462 -11.10 5.53 -0.64
C PHE A 462 -11.16 4.01 -0.59
N SER A 463 -10.03 3.33 -0.78
CA SER A 463 -9.97 1.87 -0.83
C SER A 463 -10.29 1.24 0.52
N LEU A 464 -9.83 1.84 1.62
CA LEU A 464 -10.18 1.42 2.99
C LEU A 464 -11.69 1.59 3.25
N GLY A 465 -12.24 2.75 2.91
CA GLY A 465 -13.68 3.02 3.04
C GLY A 465 -14.54 2.13 2.16
N ALA A 466 -14.04 1.79 0.97
CA ALA A 466 -14.70 0.87 0.06
C ALA A 466 -14.66 -0.58 0.58
N ALA A 467 -13.55 -1.01 1.18
CA ALA A 467 -13.40 -2.35 1.75
C ALA A 467 -14.28 -2.57 2.99
N GLY A 468 -14.40 -1.57 3.87
CA GLY A 468 -15.11 -1.68 5.15
C GLY A 468 -16.50 -2.33 5.05
N PRO A 469 -17.47 -1.74 4.35
CA PRO A 469 -18.80 -2.32 4.20
C PRO A 469 -18.81 -3.74 3.62
N LEU A 470 -17.89 -4.05 2.69
CA LEU A 470 -17.78 -5.37 2.08
C LEU A 470 -17.33 -6.43 3.10
N LEU A 471 -16.44 -6.07 4.02
CA LEU A 471 -15.96 -6.94 5.10
C LEU A 471 -17.04 -7.22 6.17
N PHE A 472 -18.12 -6.43 6.25
CA PHE A 472 -19.21 -6.61 7.23
C PHE A 472 -20.56 -7.08 6.66
N GLU A 473 -20.81 -6.96 5.35
CA GLU A 473 -22.08 -7.39 4.74
C GLU A 473 -22.37 -8.90 4.92
N LYS A 474 -23.42 -9.24 5.70
CA LYS A 474 -23.96 -10.59 5.85
C LYS A 474 -25.00 -10.85 4.75
N ARG A 475 -24.90 -12.01 4.08
CA ARG A 475 -25.77 -12.50 3.00
C ARG A 475 -25.73 -11.65 1.71
N ALA A 476 -24.95 -12.11 0.75
CA ALA A 476 -25.53 -12.23 -0.58
C ALA A 476 -26.79 -13.10 -0.40
N ARG A 477 -27.97 -12.51 -0.63
CA ARG A 477 -29.21 -13.28 -0.70
C ARG A 477 -28.91 -14.47 -1.62
N SER A 478 -29.00 -15.68 -1.07
CA SER A 478 -29.31 -16.83 -1.91
C SER A 478 -30.46 -16.37 -2.77
N ALA A 479 -30.25 -16.28 -4.08
CA ALA A 479 -31.34 -16.08 -4.99
C ALA A 479 -32.37 -17.15 -4.64
N ILE A 480 -33.59 -16.69 -4.37
CA ILE A 480 -34.76 -17.54 -4.40
C ILE A 480 -34.75 -18.19 -5.77
N ALA A 481 -34.56 -19.50 -5.78
CA ALA A 481 -35.02 -20.43 -6.80
C ALA A 481 -35.36 -21.71 -6.05
#